data_AF-A0A4R9I7G1-F1
#
_entry.id   AF-A0A4R9I7G1-F1
#
_cell.length_a   1.000
_cell.length_b   1.000
_cell.length_c   1.000
_cell.angle_alpha   90.00
_cell.angle_beta   90.00
_cell.angle_gamma   90.00
#
_symmetry.space_group_name_H-M   'P 1'
#
loop_
_entity.id
_entity.type
_entity.pdbx_description
1 polymer ?
#
loop_
_entity_poly.entity_id
_entity_poly.type
_entity_poly.pdbx_seq_one_letter_code
_entity_poly.pdbx_strand_id
1 'polypeptide(L)'
;MSIQESVFKLTTEIIKHEKRQEIYELITKMRISKTAENQVDIDHSQLWYFAHQENIQFLGLLILNENAGSVSLNETGIVMNKLSNHDLKIIESWYRTTIYILEYFTELLSPYGNIIKNISNPYYHYAKPSLITNSEIISLSDQTIKNIRVELESHPTCLLLKDLSQKFKKEIEQISSSLPQAVLKIENDIHRASITSTNREIFDLQITQNLMDLAFSDKTVAKLIFAIINLRSTMRIISQLIFQATYQNNLPQIGNNNITKIHNHHSTNIGKVLTCSIQPTGEEISTKPGDIIYYNIDEETHKYKGIAKICNFTFKMSQEEGTIMKFGLRLIDDHLNYFENL
;
A
#
# COMPACT_ATOMS: atom_id res chain seq x y z
N MET A 1 11.95 -20.26 -1.89
CA MET A 1 11.23 -19.33 -2.79
C MET A 1 10.99 -18.10 -1.95
N SER A 2 11.21 -16.89 -2.43
CA SER A 2 10.97 -15.71 -1.57
C SER A 2 9.47 -15.38 -1.47
N ILE A 3 9.09 -14.58 -0.47
CA ILE A 3 7.74 -14.04 -0.39
C ILE A 3 7.42 -13.20 -1.64
N GLN A 4 8.38 -12.42 -2.13
CA GLN A 4 8.25 -11.62 -3.35
C GLN A 4 7.95 -12.50 -4.58
N GLU A 5 8.68 -13.61 -4.78
CA GLU A 5 8.42 -14.56 -5.86
C GLU A 5 7.00 -15.15 -5.77
N SER A 6 6.57 -15.51 -4.56
CA SER A 6 5.26 -16.10 -4.33
C SER A 6 4.12 -15.11 -4.61
N VAL A 7 4.30 -13.84 -4.22
CA VAL A 7 3.35 -12.77 -4.50
C VAL A 7 3.31 -12.43 -5.99
N PHE A 8 4.44 -12.43 -6.69
CA PHE A 8 4.43 -12.24 -8.15
C PHE A 8 3.72 -13.38 -8.90
N LYS A 9 3.84 -14.62 -8.43
CA LYS A 9 3.03 -15.73 -8.96
C LYS A 9 1.53 -15.46 -8.79
N LEU A 10 1.11 -14.97 -7.62
CA LEU A 10 -0.28 -14.56 -7.39
C LEU A 10 -0.72 -13.43 -8.34
N THR A 11 0.11 -12.41 -8.55
CA THR A 11 -0.22 -11.33 -9.50
C THR A 11 -0.35 -11.85 -10.94
N THR A 12 0.48 -12.83 -11.33
CA THR A 12 0.40 -13.46 -12.65
C THR A 12 -0.90 -14.26 -12.82
N GLU A 13 -1.36 -14.93 -11.76
CA GLU A 13 -2.66 -15.60 -11.76
C GLU A 13 -3.80 -14.59 -11.90
N ILE A 14 -3.77 -13.49 -11.14
CA ILE A 14 -4.76 -12.40 -11.25
C ILE A 14 -4.82 -11.86 -12.67
N ILE A 15 -3.66 -11.58 -13.29
CA ILE A 15 -3.57 -11.06 -14.66
C ILE A 15 -4.27 -11.97 -15.68
N LYS A 16 -4.24 -13.30 -15.44
CA LYS A 16 -4.84 -14.32 -16.32
C LYS A 16 -6.28 -14.69 -15.93
N HIS A 17 -6.79 -14.17 -14.81
CA HIS A 17 -8.10 -14.55 -14.30
C HIS A 17 -9.23 -13.94 -15.15
N GLU A 18 -10.25 -14.72 -15.50
CA GLU A 18 -11.34 -14.30 -16.39
C GLU A 18 -12.08 -13.03 -15.90
N LYS A 19 -12.37 -12.96 -14.59
CA LYS A 19 -13.05 -11.83 -13.95
C LYS A 19 -12.19 -10.56 -13.84
N ARG A 20 -10.91 -10.62 -14.22
CA ARG A 20 -10.06 -9.43 -14.25
C ARG A 20 -10.53 -8.44 -15.30
N GLN A 21 -11.03 -8.92 -16.44
CA GLN A 21 -11.39 -8.03 -17.55
C GLN A 21 -12.44 -6.99 -17.13
N GLU A 22 -13.44 -7.41 -16.33
CA GLU A 22 -14.49 -6.52 -15.82
C GLU A 22 -13.93 -5.39 -14.96
N ILE A 23 -13.05 -5.70 -14.00
CA ILE A 23 -12.46 -4.68 -13.13
C ILE A 23 -11.43 -3.82 -13.87
N TYR A 24 -10.69 -4.39 -14.81
CA TYR A 24 -9.76 -3.66 -15.67
C TYR A 24 -10.49 -2.59 -16.49
N GLU A 25 -11.59 -2.96 -17.14
CA GLU A 25 -12.41 -2.04 -17.93
C GLU A 25 -13.06 -0.97 -17.05
N LEU A 26 -13.60 -1.36 -15.89
CA LEU A 26 -14.19 -0.43 -14.93
C LEU A 26 -13.16 0.61 -14.47
N ILE A 27 -12.00 0.19 -13.98
CA ILE A 27 -10.94 1.11 -13.53
C ILE A 27 -10.44 1.98 -14.70
N THR A 28 -10.30 1.41 -15.90
CA THR A 28 -9.89 2.19 -17.09
C THR A 28 -10.89 3.29 -17.41
N LYS A 29 -12.21 2.99 -17.35
CA LYS A 29 -13.27 4.00 -17.52
C LYS A 29 -13.22 5.04 -16.42
N MET A 30 -13.03 4.64 -15.16
CA MET A 30 -12.92 5.56 -14.05
C MET A 30 -11.68 6.46 -14.16
N ARG A 31 -10.59 6.04 -14.79
CA ARG A 31 -9.36 6.86 -14.92
C ARG A 31 -9.45 8.00 -15.93
N ILE A 32 -10.42 7.95 -16.85
CA ILE A 32 -10.56 8.91 -17.94
C ILE A 32 -11.68 9.89 -17.60
N SER A 33 -11.34 11.16 -17.38
CA SER A 33 -12.37 12.21 -17.31
C SER A 33 -12.92 12.45 -18.72
N LYS A 34 -14.24 12.35 -18.87
CA LYS A 34 -14.89 12.58 -20.17
C LYS A 34 -15.19 14.08 -20.31
N THR A 35 -14.45 14.76 -21.18
CA THR A 35 -14.78 16.11 -21.62
C THR A 35 -15.52 16.07 -22.96
N ALA A 36 -16.81 16.43 -22.92
CA ALA A 36 -17.69 16.82 -24.02
C ALA A 36 -18.62 15.76 -24.71
N GLU A 37 -19.90 16.17 -24.73
CA GLU A 37 -20.99 15.99 -25.71
C GLU A 37 -21.15 14.61 -26.39
N ASN A 38 -22.17 13.87 -25.94
CA ASN A 38 -22.81 12.68 -26.57
C ASN A 38 -22.54 11.30 -25.96
N GLN A 39 -22.08 11.19 -24.72
CA GLN A 39 -22.23 9.96 -23.94
C GLN A 39 -22.92 10.23 -22.61
N VAL A 40 -23.98 9.45 -22.33
CA VAL A 40 -24.82 9.51 -21.11
C VAL A 40 -24.13 8.84 -19.90
N ASP A 41 -22.88 8.39 -20.05
CA ASP A 41 -22.14 7.74 -18.97
C ASP A 41 -21.71 8.74 -17.90
N ILE A 42 -21.92 8.36 -16.65
CA ILE A 42 -21.56 9.11 -15.46
C ILE A 42 -20.02 9.15 -15.29
N ASP A 43 -19.44 10.33 -15.04
CA ASP A 43 -18.00 10.48 -14.76
C ASP A 43 -17.66 10.04 -13.33
N HIS A 44 -16.68 9.14 -13.20
CA HIS A 44 -16.17 8.58 -11.93
C HIS A 44 -14.67 8.88 -11.70
N SER A 45 -14.07 9.78 -12.48
CA SER A 45 -12.65 10.14 -12.39
C SER A 45 -12.22 10.79 -11.09
N GLN A 46 -13.10 11.60 -10.50
CA GLN A 46 -12.89 12.16 -9.17
C GLN A 46 -12.88 11.07 -8.10
N LEU A 47 -13.84 10.13 -8.17
CA LEU A 47 -13.92 9.00 -7.23
C LEU A 47 -12.63 8.16 -7.28
N TRP A 48 -12.16 7.81 -8.47
CA TRP A 48 -10.90 7.11 -8.64
C TRP A 48 -9.70 7.89 -8.11
N TYR A 49 -9.59 9.17 -8.49
CA TYR A 49 -8.46 10.02 -8.10
C TYR A 49 -8.31 10.09 -6.58
N PHE A 50 -9.39 10.38 -5.86
CA PHE A 50 -9.36 10.46 -4.40
C PHE A 50 -9.13 9.10 -3.76
N ALA A 51 -9.82 8.04 -4.21
CA ALA A 51 -9.65 6.69 -3.65
C ALA A 51 -8.21 6.19 -3.76
N HIS A 52 -7.55 6.47 -4.88
CA HIS A 52 -6.19 6.04 -5.13
C HIS A 52 -5.17 6.76 -4.24
N GLN A 53 -5.43 8.03 -3.89
CA GLN A 53 -4.57 8.80 -2.97
C GLN A 53 -4.62 8.28 -1.53
N GLU A 54 -5.74 7.68 -1.11
CA GLU A 54 -5.89 7.12 0.23
C GLU A 54 -5.02 5.88 0.47
N ASN A 55 -4.44 5.27 -0.58
CA ASN A 55 -3.54 4.12 -0.48
C ASN A 55 -4.14 2.89 0.24
N ILE A 56 -5.45 2.71 0.08
CA ILE A 56 -6.23 1.60 0.65
C ILE A 56 -6.99 0.81 -0.42
N GLN A 57 -6.53 0.89 -1.66
CA GLN A 57 -7.00 0.06 -2.78
C GLN A 57 -8.54 0.08 -2.91
N PHE A 58 -9.18 -1.09 -3.05
CA PHE A 58 -10.63 -1.21 -3.19
C PHE A 58 -11.43 -0.66 -1.99
N LEU A 59 -10.87 -0.66 -0.77
CA LEU A 59 -11.54 -0.12 0.40
C LEU A 59 -11.80 1.38 0.25
N GLY A 60 -10.86 2.13 -0.33
CA GLY A 60 -11.00 3.56 -0.57
C GLY A 60 -12.12 3.87 -1.55
N LEU A 61 -12.27 3.05 -2.60
CA LEU A 61 -13.37 3.17 -3.54
C LEU A 61 -14.72 2.94 -2.86
N LEU A 62 -14.84 1.94 -1.99
CA LEU A 62 -16.08 1.64 -1.27
C LEU A 62 -16.46 2.76 -0.29
N ILE A 63 -15.51 3.22 0.54
CA ILE A 63 -15.74 4.30 1.50
C ILE A 63 -16.16 5.59 0.79
N LEU A 64 -15.47 5.97 -0.28
CA LEU A 64 -15.81 7.19 -1.01
C LEU A 64 -17.14 7.06 -1.78
N ASN A 65 -17.47 5.87 -2.28
CA ASN A 65 -18.75 5.63 -2.94
C ASN A 65 -19.95 5.72 -1.97
N GLU A 66 -19.80 5.28 -0.73
CA GLU A 66 -20.85 5.44 0.30
C GLU A 66 -21.16 6.91 0.58
N ASN A 67 -20.11 7.74 0.57
CA ASN A 67 -20.18 9.17 0.77
C ASN A 67 -20.44 9.96 -0.53
N ALA A 68 -20.42 9.30 -1.69
CA ALA A 68 -20.73 9.95 -2.95
C ALA A 68 -22.20 10.43 -2.93
N GLY A 69 -22.45 11.66 -3.37
CA GLY A 69 -23.77 12.30 -3.28
C GLY A 69 -24.11 13.00 -1.94
N SER A 70 -23.42 12.70 -0.83
CA SER A 70 -23.46 13.57 0.37
C SER A 70 -22.40 14.66 0.30
N VAL A 71 -21.30 14.40 -0.42
CA VAL A 71 -20.32 15.41 -0.85
C VAL A 71 -20.90 16.19 -2.05
N SER A 72 -21.93 17.00 -1.80
CA SER A 72 -22.24 18.15 -2.65
C SER A 72 -21.55 19.35 -2.03
N LEU A 73 -20.24 19.47 -2.29
CA LEU A 73 -19.51 20.70 -1.96
C LEU A 73 -19.95 21.77 -2.95
N ASN A 74 -21.14 22.34 -2.70
CA ASN A 74 -21.78 23.40 -3.48
C ASN A 74 -20.91 24.67 -3.61
N GLU A 75 -19.77 24.75 -2.92
CA GLU A 75 -18.81 25.85 -3.01
C GLU A 75 -17.56 25.54 -3.88
N THR A 76 -17.28 24.27 -4.22
CA THR A 76 -16.09 23.87 -5.01
C THR A 76 -16.42 23.27 -6.38
N GLY A 77 -17.68 22.95 -6.65
CA GLY A 77 -18.12 22.39 -7.94
C GLY A 77 -17.71 20.94 -8.20
N ILE A 78 -17.19 20.23 -7.19
CA ILE A 78 -16.81 18.82 -7.29
C ILE A 78 -18.03 17.94 -7.01
N VAL A 79 -18.44 17.12 -7.99
CA VAL A 79 -19.58 16.20 -7.88
C VAL A 79 -19.06 14.77 -8.04
N MET A 80 -19.05 14.02 -6.93
CA MET A 80 -18.76 12.59 -6.95
C MET A 80 -20.03 11.78 -7.13
N ASN A 81 -20.14 11.09 -8.26
CA ASN A 81 -21.27 10.24 -8.58
C ASN A 81 -21.09 8.84 -8.01
N LYS A 82 -22.19 8.27 -7.49
CA LYS A 82 -22.25 6.87 -7.04
C LYS A 82 -22.10 5.91 -8.21
N LEU A 83 -21.39 4.82 -7.96
CA LEU A 83 -21.28 3.69 -8.87
C LEU A 83 -22.62 2.97 -9.03
N SER A 84 -22.81 2.33 -10.18
CA SER A 84 -23.94 1.43 -10.38
C SER A 84 -23.84 0.20 -9.46
N ASN A 85 -24.96 -0.47 -9.19
CA ASN A 85 -24.96 -1.72 -8.40
C ASN A 85 -24.09 -2.82 -9.04
N HIS A 86 -23.99 -2.82 -10.37
CA HIS A 86 -23.14 -3.74 -11.12
C HIS A 86 -21.66 -3.47 -10.84
N ASP A 87 -21.21 -2.22 -11.00
CA ASP A 87 -19.81 -1.83 -10.79
C ASP A 87 -19.41 -1.97 -9.32
N LEU A 88 -20.33 -1.67 -8.40
CA LEU A 88 -20.14 -1.88 -6.98
C LEU A 88 -19.90 -3.37 -6.67
N LYS A 89 -20.68 -4.28 -7.27
CA LYS A 89 -20.50 -5.73 -7.07
C LYS A 89 -19.13 -6.22 -7.53
N ILE A 90 -18.62 -5.68 -8.65
CA ILE A 90 -17.27 -5.99 -9.14
C ILE A 90 -16.22 -5.56 -8.11
N ILE A 91 -16.26 -4.30 -7.65
CA ILE A 91 -15.31 -3.76 -6.66
C ILE A 91 -15.40 -4.52 -5.33
N GLU A 92 -16.61 -4.80 -4.85
CA GLU A 92 -16.82 -5.55 -3.61
C GLU A 92 -16.22 -6.96 -3.71
N SER A 93 -16.31 -7.63 -4.86
CA SER A 93 -15.78 -8.99 -5.04
C SER A 93 -14.24 -9.01 -4.91
N TRP A 94 -13.56 -8.04 -5.52
CA TRP A 94 -12.10 -7.89 -5.40
C TRP A 94 -11.66 -7.40 -4.01
N TYR A 95 -12.44 -6.53 -3.37
CA TYR A 95 -12.24 -6.14 -1.98
C TYR A 95 -12.33 -7.35 -1.03
N ARG A 96 -13.41 -8.14 -1.13
CA ARG A 96 -13.63 -9.35 -0.32
C ARG A 96 -12.49 -10.35 -0.51
N THR A 97 -12.02 -10.53 -1.74
CA THR A 97 -10.87 -11.40 -2.05
C THR A 97 -9.60 -10.91 -1.36
N THR A 98 -9.32 -9.61 -1.45
CA THR A 98 -8.13 -9.00 -0.81
C THR A 98 -8.19 -9.13 0.71
N ILE A 99 -9.35 -8.85 1.32
CA ILE A 99 -9.55 -8.97 2.77
C ILE A 99 -9.41 -10.43 3.21
N TYR A 100 -10.02 -11.37 2.50
CA TYR A 100 -9.90 -12.79 2.79
C TYR A 100 -8.44 -13.24 2.85
N ILE A 101 -7.62 -12.81 1.88
CA ILE A 101 -6.18 -13.11 1.85
C ILE A 101 -5.45 -12.49 3.04
N LEU A 102 -5.69 -11.20 3.34
CA LEU A 102 -5.03 -10.51 4.45
C LEU A 102 -5.44 -11.08 5.82
N GLU A 103 -6.70 -11.45 5.99
CA GLU A 103 -7.20 -12.12 7.20
C GLU A 103 -6.59 -13.52 7.34
N TYR A 104 -6.51 -14.28 6.25
CA TYR A 104 -5.84 -15.58 6.24
C TYR A 104 -4.36 -15.48 6.65
N PHE A 105 -3.67 -14.43 6.21
CA PHE A 105 -2.30 -14.17 6.63
C PHE A 105 -2.22 -13.77 8.10
N THR A 106 -2.99 -12.78 8.53
CA THR A 106 -2.95 -12.31 9.93
C THR A 106 -3.44 -13.35 10.94
N GLU A 107 -4.21 -14.35 10.53
CA GLU A 107 -4.61 -15.49 11.37
C GLU A 107 -3.41 -16.26 11.94
N LEU A 108 -2.23 -16.20 11.30
CA LEU A 108 -1.01 -16.80 11.85
C LEU A 108 -0.62 -16.21 13.23
N LEU A 109 -1.07 -14.98 13.53
CA LEU A 109 -0.80 -14.26 14.78
C LEU A 109 -1.89 -14.49 15.85
N SER A 110 -2.98 -15.16 15.50
CA SER A 110 -4.11 -15.44 16.39
C SER A 110 -3.67 -16.08 17.74
N PRO A 111 -2.76 -17.08 17.77
CA PRO A 111 -2.29 -17.67 19.03
C PRO A 111 -1.48 -16.71 19.93
N TYR A 112 -1.02 -15.59 19.37
CA TYR A 112 -0.11 -14.63 19.99
C TYR A 112 -0.83 -13.37 20.49
N GLY A 113 -2.12 -13.23 20.19
CA GLY A 113 -2.98 -12.18 20.73
C GLY A 113 -3.85 -11.52 19.66
N ASN A 114 -5.14 -11.37 19.96
CA ASN A 114 -6.12 -10.75 19.07
C ASN A 114 -5.71 -9.33 18.64
N ILE A 115 -5.15 -8.55 19.56
CA ILE A 115 -4.71 -7.19 19.25
C ILE A 115 -3.61 -7.16 18.20
N ILE A 116 -2.63 -8.07 18.28
CA ILE A 116 -1.49 -8.17 17.36
C ILE A 116 -1.94 -8.67 16.00
N LYS A 117 -2.82 -9.68 15.96
CA LYS A 117 -3.48 -10.13 14.73
C LYS A 117 -4.18 -8.96 14.04
N ASN A 118 -5.06 -8.28 14.78
CA ASN A 118 -5.92 -7.23 14.24
C ASN A 118 -5.09 -6.04 13.74
N ILE A 119 -4.20 -5.50 14.56
CA ILE A 119 -3.39 -4.33 14.22
C ILE A 119 -2.39 -4.62 13.09
N SER A 120 -2.00 -5.88 12.86
CA SER A 120 -1.14 -6.24 11.73
C SER A 120 -1.87 -6.18 10.38
N ASN A 121 -3.21 -6.22 10.39
CA ASN A 121 -4.00 -5.97 9.19
C ASN A 121 -4.00 -4.46 8.89
N PRO A 122 -3.50 -4.01 7.72
CA PRO A 122 -3.41 -2.60 7.39
C PRO A 122 -4.77 -1.89 7.31
N TYR A 123 -5.86 -2.63 7.22
CA TYR A 123 -7.22 -2.09 7.16
C TYR A 123 -7.96 -2.03 8.49
N TYR A 124 -7.36 -2.50 9.58
CA TYR A 124 -8.02 -2.64 10.89
C TYR A 124 -8.67 -1.36 11.43
N HIS A 125 -8.04 -0.20 11.16
CA HIS A 125 -8.48 1.08 11.73
C HIS A 125 -9.50 1.83 10.87
N TYR A 126 -9.82 1.33 9.68
CA TYR A 126 -10.85 1.97 8.83
C TYR A 126 -12.24 1.46 9.17
N ALA A 127 -13.24 2.32 8.96
CA ALA A 127 -14.62 1.90 9.00
C ALA A 127 -14.86 0.82 7.93
N LYS A 128 -15.53 -0.27 8.32
CA LYS A 128 -15.91 -1.31 7.37
C LYS A 128 -17.03 -0.79 6.48
N PRO A 129 -16.92 -0.88 5.15
CA PRO A 129 -17.97 -0.47 4.25
C PRO A 129 -19.20 -1.39 4.44
N SER A 130 -20.37 -0.80 4.29
CA SER A 130 -21.66 -1.48 4.16
C SER A 130 -21.71 -2.19 2.82
N LEU A 131 -21.36 -3.47 2.81
CA LEU A 131 -21.42 -4.30 1.60
C LEU A 131 -22.89 -4.53 1.23
N ILE A 132 -23.32 -3.96 0.11
CA ILE A 132 -24.73 -3.91 -0.29
C ILE A 132 -25.11 -5.18 -1.06
N THR A 133 -24.12 -5.88 -1.61
CA THR A 133 -24.34 -7.05 -2.46
C THR A 133 -23.79 -8.34 -1.85
N ASN A 134 -24.44 -9.47 -2.17
CA ASN A 134 -23.87 -10.81 -2.01
C ASN A 134 -22.77 -11.03 -3.08
N SER A 135 -21.78 -10.15 -3.10
CA SER A 135 -20.57 -10.25 -3.92
C SER A 135 -19.76 -11.47 -3.50
N GLU A 136 -19.21 -12.17 -4.50
CA GLU A 136 -18.46 -13.40 -4.30
C GLU A 136 -16.99 -13.10 -3.97
N ILE A 137 -16.29 -14.11 -3.45
CA ILE A 137 -14.83 -14.09 -3.37
C ILE A 137 -14.29 -14.68 -4.67
N ILE A 138 -13.36 -13.97 -5.32
CA ILE A 138 -12.70 -14.44 -6.53
C ILE A 138 -11.82 -15.63 -6.16
N SER A 139 -12.03 -16.76 -6.85
CA SER A 139 -11.28 -17.99 -6.60
C SER A 139 -9.88 -17.88 -7.21
N LEU A 140 -8.86 -17.92 -6.36
CA LEU A 140 -7.44 -17.92 -6.73
C LEU A 140 -6.78 -19.22 -6.25
N SER A 141 -5.56 -19.53 -6.67
CA SER A 141 -4.88 -20.76 -6.27
C SER A 141 -4.64 -20.82 -4.76
N ASP A 142 -5.34 -21.73 -4.09
CA ASP A 142 -5.11 -22.07 -2.69
C ASP A 142 -3.63 -22.38 -2.41
N GLN A 143 -2.96 -23.06 -3.34
CA GLN A 143 -1.56 -23.43 -3.17
C GLN A 143 -0.66 -22.20 -3.19
N THR A 144 -0.92 -21.23 -4.07
CA THR A 144 -0.15 -19.98 -4.17
C THR A 144 -0.34 -19.15 -2.92
N ILE A 145 -1.57 -19.01 -2.43
CA ILE A 145 -1.88 -18.30 -1.17
C ILE A 145 -1.22 -18.99 0.03
N LYS A 146 -1.28 -20.33 0.11
CA LYS A 146 -0.62 -21.12 1.17
C LYS A 146 0.90 -20.93 1.14
N ASN A 147 1.52 -20.90 -0.04
CA ASN A 147 2.97 -20.65 -0.15
C ASN A 147 3.34 -19.28 0.41
N ILE A 148 2.58 -18.22 0.09
CA ILE A 148 2.82 -16.87 0.65
C ILE A 148 2.70 -16.92 2.18
N ARG A 149 1.69 -17.62 2.73
CA ARG A 149 1.52 -17.76 4.17
C ARG A 149 2.71 -18.49 4.84
N VAL A 150 3.26 -19.52 4.20
CA VAL A 150 4.46 -20.24 4.71
C VAL A 150 5.66 -19.30 4.74
N GLU A 151 5.88 -18.49 3.70
CA GLU A 151 6.97 -17.50 3.70
C GLU A 151 6.75 -16.37 4.71
N LEU A 152 5.49 -15.99 4.98
CA LEU A 152 5.15 -15.06 6.06
C LEU A 152 5.39 -15.64 7.46
N GLU A 153 5.21 -16.94 7.63
CA GLU A 153 5.47 -17.62 8.90
C GLU A 153 6.96 -17.66 9.25
N SER A 154 7.84 -17.77 8.26
CA SER A 154 9.30 -17.70 8.40
C SER A 154 9.87 -16.27 8.32
N HIS A 155 9.03 -15.26 8.06
CA HIS A 155 9.45 -13.87 7.93
C HIS A 155 10.07 -13.34 9.23
N PRO A 156 11.23 -12.62 9.19
CA PRO A 156 11.93 -12.15 10.40
C PRO A 156 11.04 -11.36 11.37
N THR A 157 10.30 -10.37 10.84
CA THR A 157 9.32 -9.59 11.61
C THR A 157 8.23 -10.45 12.27
N CYS A 158 7.72 -11.46 11.56
CA CYS A 158 6.71 -12.37 12.09
C CYS A 158 7.28 -13.21 13.25
N LEU A 159 8.48 -13.76 13.09
CA LEU A 159 9.18 -14.49 14.14
C LEU A 159 9.44 -13.61 15.36
N LEU A 160 9.85 -12.35 15.16
CA LEU A 160 10.03 -11.37 16.24
C LEU A 160 8.72 -11.08 16.97
N LEU A 161 7.61 -10.88 16.23
CA LEU A 161 6.30 -10.68 16.85
C LEU A 161 5.88 -11.89 17.69
N LYS A 162 6.05 -13.11 17.17
CA LYS A 162 5.75 -14.35 17.90
C LYS A 162 6.56 -14.44 19.20
N ASP A 163 7.87 -14.16 19.15
CA ASP A 163 8.76 -14.17 20.31
C ASP A 163 8.38 -13.13 21.37
N LEU A 164 8.18 -11.86 20.95
CA LEU A 164 7.78 -10.78 21.85
C LEU A 164 6.43 -11.06 22.50
N SER A 165 5.46 -11.54 21.72
CA SER A 165 4.11 -11.84 22.20
C SER A 165 4.08 -12.94 23.25
N GLN A 166 4.94 -13.95 23.11
CA GLN A 166 5.05 -15.04 24.10
C GLN A 166 5.77 -14.59 25.36
N LYS A 167 6.90 -13.89 25.23
CA LYS A 167 7.73 -13.46 26.36
C LYS A 167 7.05 -12.39 27.21
N PHE A 168 6.30 -11.49 26.58
CA PHE A 168 5.75 -10.27 27.18
C PHE A 168 4.23 -10.22 27.15
N LYS A 169 3.57 -11.39 27.23
CA LYS A 169 2.12 -11.51 27.07
C LYS A 169 1.34 -10.60 28.01
N LYS A 170 1.68 -10.58 29.31
CA LYS A 170 0.94 -9.83 30.34
C LYS A 170 1.06 -8.32 30.12
N GLU A 171 2.24 -7.87 29.75
CA GLU A 171 2.54 -6.47 29.51
C GLU A 171 1.87 -5.98 28.22
N ILE A 172 1.83 -6.81 27.18
CA ILE A 172 1.08 -6.52 25.95
C ILE A 172 -0.41 -6.41 26.24
N GLU A 173 -0.96 -7.28 27.09
CA GLU A 173 -2.36 -7.20 27.52
C GLU A 173 -2.64 -5.88 28.25
N GLN A 174 -1.73 -5.40 29.10
CA GLN A 174 -1.86 -4.11 29.80
C GLN A 174 -1.90 -2.89 28.86
N ILE A 175 -1.22 -2.96 27.71
CA ILE A 175 -1.12 -1.85 26.75
C ILE A 175 -2.02 -2.02 25.52
N SER A 176 -2.82 -3.07 25.49
CA SER A 176 -3.60 -3.47 24.32
C SER A 176 -4.55 -2.39 23.80
N SER A 177 -5.05 -1.51 24.67
CA SER A 177 -5.93 -0.39 24.32
C SER A 177 -5.19 0.80 23.68
N SER A 178 -3.96 1.09 24.10
CA SER A 178 -3.15 2.22 23.61
C SER A 178 -2.29 1.85 22.40
N LEU A 179 -1.96 0.57 22.24
CA LEU A 179 -1.09 0.05 21.18
C LEU A 179 -1.57 0.42 19.75
N PRO A 180 -2.86 0.32 19.38
CA PRO A 180 -3.36 0.77 18.08
C PRO A 180 -3.03 2.23 17.77
N GLN A 181 -3.27 3.13 18.71
CA GLN A 181 -3.05 4.55 18.50
C GLN A 181 -1.56 4.87 18.37
N ALA A 182 -0.71 4.20 19.15
CA ALA A 182 0.74 4.37 19.08
C ALA A 182 1.30 3.93 17.71
N VAL A 183 0.90 2.75 17.22
CA VAL A 183 1.32 2.24 15.91
C VAL A 183 0.86 3.17 14.79
N LEU A 184 -0.41 3.58 14.78
CA LEU A 184 -0.95 4.43 13.72
C LEU A 184 -0.31 5.83 13.71
N LYS A 185 -0.04 6.39 14.90
CA LYS A 185 0.64 7.69 15.02
C LYS A 185 2.03 7.62 14.40
N ILE A 186 2.85 6.65 14.82
CA ILE A 186 4.22 6.47 14.31
C ILE A 186 4.22 6.18 12.80
N GLU A 187 3.33 5.31 12.33
CA GLU A 187 3.16 5.03 10.89
C GLU A 187 2.83 6.31 10.10
N ASN A 188 1.90 7.13 10.59
CA ASN A 188 1.54 8.40 9.96
C ASN A 188 2.68 9.42 9.96
N ASP A 189 3.45 9.51 11.05
CA ASP A 189 4.58 10.43 11.13
C ASP A 189 5.72 10.02 10.18
N ILE A 190 5.96 8.72 10.03
CA ILE A 190 6.87 8.18 9.00
C ILE A 190 6.40 8.53 7.58
N HIS A 191 5.08 8.48 7.33
CA HIS A 191 4.51 8.83 6.02
C HIS A 191 4.54 10.33 5.72
N ARG A 192 4.34 11.17 6.74
CA ARG A 192 4.37 12.65 6.61
C ARG A 192 5.78 13.19 6.44
N ALA A 193 6.77 12.54 7.05
CA ALA A 193 8.13 13.01 6.93
C ALA A 193 8.67 12.86 5.51
N SER A 194 9.53 13.79 5.10
CA SER A 194 10.18 13.72 3.79
C SER A 194 10.86 12.36 3.65
N ILE A 195 10.74 11.74 2.48
CA ILE A 195 11.48 10.50 2.19
C ILE A 195 13.00 10.67 2.36
N THR A 196 13.52 11.90 2.25
CA THR A 196 14.95 12.20 2.43
C THR A 196 15.30 12.59 3.86
N SER A 197 14.32 12.65 4.77
CA SER A 197 14.58 12.98 6.17
C SER A 197 15.23 11.78 6.86
N THR A 198 16.33 12.05 7.56
CA THR A 198 17.08 11.06 8.35
C THR A 198 16.44 10.76 9.69
N ASN A 199 15.38 11.52 10.06
CA ASN A 199 14.54 11.42 11.25
C ASN A 199 15.22 10.83 12.48
N ARG A 200 16.22 11.53 13.01
CA ARG A 200 16.44 11.49 14.47
C ARG A 200 15.24 12.10 15.21
N GLU A 201 14.59 13.10 14.61
CA GLU A 201 13.49 13.86 15.21
C GLU A 201 12.21 13.05 15.45
N ILE A 202 11.83 12.09 14.59
CA ILE A 202 10.67 11.20 14.87
C ILE A 202 10.97 10.27 16.05
N PHE A 203 12.21 9.76 16.12
CA PHE A 203 12.63 8.82 17.14
C PHE A 203 12.81 9.49 18.52
N ASP A 204 13.33 10.72 18.56
CA ASP A 204 13.60 11.44 19.81
C ASP A 204 12.33 12.08 20.43
N LEU A 205 11.29 12.40 19.66
CA LEU A 205 10.13 13.17 20.15
C LEU A 205 8.91 12.35 20.58
N GLN A 206 8.73 11.09 20.18
CA GLN A 206 7.41 10.44 20.28
C GLN A 206 7.34 9.13 21.08
N ILE A 207 8.42 8.35 21.11
CA ILE A 207 8.44 7.09 21.86
C ILE A 207 8.47 7.37 23.36
N THR A 208 9.16 8.43 23.77
CA THR A 208 9.32 8.82 25.18
C THR A 208 8.05 9.40 25.79
N GLN A 209 7.28 10.24 25.09
CA GLN A 209 6.12 10.92 25.71
C GLN A 209 4.84 10.05 25.77
N ASN A 210 4.67 9.10 24.86
CA ASN A 210 3.45 8.28 24.80
C ASN A 210 3.55 6.95 25.59
N LEU A 211 4.73 6.58 26.08
CA LEU A 211 5.00 5.30 26.73
C LEU A 211 5.43 5.43 28.20
N MET A 212 5.51 6.65 28.72
CA MET A 212 6.03 6.98 30.06
C MET A 212 5.29 6.31 31.24
N ASP A 213 4.11 5.73 31.02
CA ASP A 213 3.31 5.07 32.06
C ASP A 213 3.39 3.54 32.05
N LEU A 214 4.31 2.94 31.28
CA LEU A 214 4.37 1.49 31.10
C LEU A 214 5.46 0.87 31.97
N ALA A 215 5.13 -0.19 32.72
CA ALA A 215 6.07 -1.04 33.45
C ALA A 215 7.03 -1.86 32.53
N PHE A 216 7.08 -1.50 31.25
CA PHE A 216 7.82 -2.14 30.18
C PHE A 216 9.11 -1.38 29.94
N SER A 217 10.22 -2.05 29.59
CA SER A 217 11.36 -1.28 29.07
C SER A 217 10.93 -0.60 27.76
N ASP A 218 11.05 0.72 27.66
CA ASP A 218 10.68 1.52 26.47
C ASP A 218 11.16 0.89 25.15
N LYS A 219 12.36 0.29 25.18
CA LYS A 219 12.98 -0.40 24.05
C LYS A 219 12.18 -1.60 23.55
N THR A 220 11.54 -2.37 24.42
CA THR A 220 10.74 -3.54 24.02
C THR A 220 9.41 -3.10 23.43
N VAL A 221 8.77 -2.02 23.94
CA VAL A 221 7.53 -1.52 23.34
C VAL A 221 7.83 -1.01 21.94
N ALA A 222 8.91 -0.24 21.80
CA ALA A 222 9.36 0.27 20.50
C ALA A 222 9.58 -0.86 19.50
N LYS A 223 10.29 -1.93 19.90
CA LYS A 223 10.47 -3.13 19.06
C LYS A 223 9.16 -3.77 18.64
N LEU A 224 8.20 -3.91 19.55
CA LEU A 224 6.88 -4.46 19.24
C LEU A 224 6.14 -3.58 18.21
N ILE A 225 6.11 -2.28 18.44
CA ILE A 225 5.48 -1.31 17.54
C ILE A 225 6.11 -1.35 16.16
N PHE A 226 7.44 -1.31 16.06
CA PHE A 226 8.15 -1.36 14.78
C PHE A 226 7.95 -2.68 14.06
N ALA A 227 7.93 -3.81 14.78
CA ALA A 227 7.62 -5.09 14.19
C ALA A 227 6.19 -5.13 13.61
N ILE A 228 5.21 -4.54 14.31
CA ILE A 228 3.84 -4.40 13.78
C ILE A 228 3.85 -3.54 12.51
N ILE A 229 4.53 -2.39 12.53
CA ILE A 229 4.61 -1.48 11.38
C ILE A 229 5.27 -2.16 10.16
N ASN A 230 6.36 -2.91 10.38
CA ASN A 230 7.04 -3.66 9.33
C ASN A 230 6.12 -4.72 8.71
N LEU A 231 5.39 -5.48 9.53
CA LEU A 231 4.46 -6.48 9.00
C LEU A 231 3.27 -5.84 8.28
N ARG A 232 2.72 -4.74 8.80
CA ARG A 232 1.68 -3.93 8.13
C ARG A 232 2.16 -3.44 6.77
N SER A 233 3.41 -2.98 6.68
CA SER A 233 4.06 -2.56 5.43
C SER A 233 4.11 -3.71 4.41
N THR A 234 4.57 -4.90 4.80
CA THR A 234 4.51 -6.12 3.96
C THR A 234 3.10 -6.39 3.45
N MET A 235 2.09 -6.35 4.33
CA MET A 235 0.69 -6.58 3.95
C MET A 235 0.15 -5.51 2.98
N ARG A 236 0.53 -4.23 3.16
CA ARG A 236 0.18 -3.13 2.24
C ARG A 236 0.80 -3.33 0.87
N ILE A 237 2.04 -3.82 0.79
CA ILE A 237 2.67 -4.11 -0.51
C ILE A 237 1.94 -5.25 -1.21
N ILE A 238 1.58 -6.31 -0.48
CA ILE A 238 0.79 -7.42 -1.04
C ILE A 238 -0.56 -6.92 -1.56
N SER A 239 -1.31 -6.14 -0.76
CA SER A 239 -2.63 -5.64 -1.18
C SER A 239 -2.52 -4.69 -2.37
N GLN A 240 -1.49 -3.85 -2.42
CA GLN A 240 -1.24 -2.96 -3.54
C GLN A 240 -0.85 -3.72 -4.82
N LEU A 241 -0.03 -4.78 -4.72
CA LEU A 241 0.32 -5.62 -5.86
C LEU A 241 -0.90 -6.40 -6.40
N ILE A 242 -1.75 -6.92 -5.52
CA ILE A 242 -3.04 -7.51 -5.90
C ILE A 242 -3.89 -6.49 -6.66
N PHE A 243 -4.02 -5.28 -6.11
CA PHE A 243 -4.78 -4.19 -6.71
C PHE A 243 -4.23 -3.79 -8.08
N GLN A 244 -2.93 -3.51 -8.20
CA GLN A 244 -2.29 -3.18 -9.48
C GLN A 244 -2.46 -4.29 -10.53
N ALA A 245 -2.37 -5.56 -10.14
CA ALA A 245 -2.57 -6.68 -11.05
C ALA A 245 -3.99 -6.72 -11.65
N THR A 246 -4.98 -6.07 -11.02
CA THR A 246 -6.36 -5.99 -11.56
C THR A 246 -6.52 -4.99 -12.69
N TYR A 247 -5.72 -3.92 -12.74
CA TYR A 247 -5.88 -2.83 -13.73
C TYR A 247 -4.61 -2.49 -14.53
N GLN A 248 -3.49 -3.15 -14.26
CA GLN A 248 -2.24 -3.03 -15.01
C GLN A 248 -1.79 -4.40 -15.52
N ASN A 249 -1.22 -4.45 -16.73
CA ASN A 249 -0.66 -5.70 -17.27
C ASN A 249 0.76 -5.95 -16.77
N ASN A 250 1.51 -4.88 -16.51
CA ASN A 250 2.87 -4.91 -15.97
C ASN A 250 3.02 -3.83 -14.90
N LEU A 251 4.01 -4.00 -14.02
CA LEU A 251 4.43 -2.90 -13.16
C LEU A 251 5.12 -1.82 -14.02
N PRO A 252 4.81 -0.53 -13.80
CA PRO A 252 5.53 0.56 -14.45
C PRO A 252 7.03 0.46 -14.21
N GLN A 253 7.83 0.74 -15.22
CA GLN A 253 9.28 0.50 -15.19
C GLN A 253 10.07 1.81 -15.22
N ILE A 254 11.05 1.92 -14.33
CA ILE A 254 12.04 2.99 -14.33
C ILE A 254 13.42 2.37 -14.59
N GLY A 255 14.15 2.87 -15.58
CA GLY A 255 15.48 2.35 -15.87
C GLY A 255 16.26 3.20 -16.86
N ASN A 256 17.34 2.65 -17.40
CA ASN A 256 18.26 3.39 -18.28
C ASN A 256 17.59 4.02 -19.52
N ASN A 257 16.43 3.49 -19.94
CA ASN A 257 15.72 3.98 -21.12
C ASN A 257 14.94 5.27 -20.87
N ASN A 258 14.57 5.56 -19.61
CA ASN A 258 13.71 6.69 -19.28
C ASN A 258 14.23 7.56 -18.12
N ILE A 259 15.22 7.11 -17.34
CA ILE A 259 15.89 7.94 -16.34
C ILE A 259 16.68 9.04 -17.04
N THR A 260 16.49 10.27 -16.57
CA THR A 260 17.27 11.44 -16.98
C THR A 260 18.28 11.87 -15.91
N LYS A 261 17.98 11.61 -14.63
CA LYS A 261 18.87 11.98 -13.53
C LYS A 261 18.59 11.19 -12.26
N ILE A 262 19.64 10.71 -11.60
CA ILE A 262 19.58 10.23 -10.20
C ILE A 262 19.99 11.38 -9.29
N HIS A 263 19.10 11.80 -8.39
CA HIS A 263 19.36 12.90 -7.45
C HIS A 263 19.92 12.40 -6.13
N ASN A 264 19.44 11.26 -5.65
CA ASN A 264 19.85 10.71 -4.36
C ASN A 264 19.57 9.21 -4.27
N HIS A 265 20.48 8.45 -3.69
CA HIS A 265 20.31 7.05 -3.30
C HIS A 265 21.05 6.80 -1.99
N HIS A 266 20.33 6.59 -0.89
CA HIS A 266 20.92 6.38 0.42
C HIS A 266 20.02 5.56 1.34
N SER A 267 20.61 5.07 2.42
CA SER A 267 19.92 4.42 3.53
C SER A 267 19.57 5.45 4.61
N THR A 268 18.35 5.38 5.13
CA THR A 268 17.87 6.15 6.30
C THR A 268 17.69 5.22 7.50
N ASN A 269 17.37 5.76 8.67
CA ASN A 269 16.98 4.93 9.83
C ASN A 269 15.68 4.14 9.62
N ILE A 270 14.93 4.43 8.55
CA ILE A 270 13.66 3.79 8.25
C ILE A 270 13.83 2.76 7.13
N GLY A 271 14.58 3.09 6.08
CA GLY A 271 14.82 2.20 4.94
C GLY A 271 15.63 2.87 3.84
N LYS A 272 15.76 2.22 2.68
CA LYS A 272 16.46 2.77 1.51
C LYS A 272 15.56 3.63 0.64
N VAL A 273 16.14 4.69 0.08
CA VAL A 273 15.42 5.72 -0.68
C VAL A 273 16.14 6.02 -1.99
N LEU A 274 15.36 6.23 -3.04
CA LEU A 274 15.83 6.67 -4.35
C LEU A 274 15.01 7.90 -4.79
N THR A 275 15.69 8.94 -5.24
CA THR A 275 15.05 10.09 -5.91
C THR A 275 15.64 10.23 -7.30
N CYS A 276 14.78 10.14 -8.32
CA CYS A 276 15.20 10.18 -9.71
C CYS A 276 14.23 11.02 -10.55
N SER A 277 14.74 11.59 -11.64
CA SER A 277 13.93 12.19 -12.71
C SER A 277 13.89 11.24 -13.89
N ILE A 278 12.72 11.16 -14.51
CA ILE A 278 12.49 10.39 -15.73
C ILE A 278 11.82 11.26 -16.79
N GLN A 279 12.01 10.88 -18.05
CA GLN A 279 11.18 11.29 -19.17
C GLN A 279 10.18 10.15 -19.42
N PRO A 280 8.89 10.31 -19.07
CA PRO A 280 7.95 9.21 -19.07
C PRO A 280 7.55 8.81 -20.49
N THR A 281 7.31 7.51 -20.70
CA THR A 281 7.04 6.92 -22.03
C THR A 281 5.59 6.44 -22.21
N GLY A 282 4.84 6.27 -21.12
CA GLY A 282 3.40 6.01 -21.18
C GLY A 282 2.81 5.63 -19.83
N GLU A 283 3.05 4.38 -19.40
CA GLU A 283 2.50 3.85 -18.15
C GLU A 283 2.94 4.69 -16.93
N GLU A 284 4.15 5.25 -16.96
CA GLU A 284 4.71 6.06 -15.88
C GLU A 284 3.93 7.35 -15.65
N ILE A 285 3.38 7.97 -16.70
CA ILE A 285 2.56 9.20 -16.61
C ILE A 285 1.35 8.97 -15.71
N SER A 286 0.85 7.73 -15.73
CA SER A 286 -0.38 7.36 -15.09
C SER A 286 -0.21 6.87 -13.65
N THR A 287 1.05 6.72 -13.21
CA THR A 287 1.39 6.32 -11.84
C THR A 287 1.11 7.42 -10.83
N LYS A 288 0.82 6.99 -9.60
CA LYS A 288 0.49 7.87 -8.48
C LYS A 288 1.26 7.45 -7.22
N PRO A 289 1.38 8.33 -6.21
CA PRO A 289 1.84 7.93 -4.89
C PRO A 289 1.02 6.75 -4.39
N GLY A 290 1.70 5.73 -3.89
CA GLY A 290 1.10 4.45 -3.55
C GLY A 290 1.52 3.30 -4.43
N ASP A 291 1.67 3.57 -5.73
CA ASP A 291 1.94 2.53 -6.71
C ASP A 291 3.33 1.92 -6.50
N ILE A 292 3.40 0.63 -6.78
CA ILE A 292 4.64 -0.13 -6.84
C ILE A 292 5.14 -0.10 -8.27
N ILE A 293 6.42 0.19 -8.42
CA ILE A 293 7.12 0.21 -9.69
C ILE A 293 8.31 -0.74 -9.66
N TYR A 294 8.71 -1.20 -10.83
CA TYR A 294 9.96 -1.90 -11.02
C TYR A 294 11.04 -0.89 -11.40
N TYR A 295 12.22 -0.99 -10.79
CA TYR A 295 13.39 -0.21 -11.20
C TYR A 295 14.54 -1.13 -11.64
N ASN A 296 15.21 -0.75 -12.72
CA ASN A 296 16.39 -1.42 -13.23
C ASN A 296 17.36 -0.37 -13.81
N ILE A 297 18.31 0.03 -12.97
CA ILE A 297 19.31 1.04 -13.25
C ILE A 297 20.65 0.31 -13.37
N ASP A 298 21.26 0.43 -14.54
CA ASP A 298 22.58 -0.13 -14.82
C ASP A 298 23.46 0.94 -15.47
N GLU A 299 23.88 1.90 -14.66
CA GLU A 299 24.86 2.94 -15.03
C GLU A 299 26.23 2.56 -14.47
N GLU A 300 27.31 3.12 -15.04
CA GLU A 300 28.69 2.82 -14.64
C GLU A 300 28.93 2.97 -13.13
N THR A 301 28.27 3.95 -12.49
CA THR A 301 28.40 4.24 -11.05
C THR A 301 27.26 3.68 -10.21
N HIS A 302 26.17 3.19 -10.82
CA HIS A 302 24.93 2.85 -10.13
C HIS A 302 24.28 1.59 -10.73
N LYS A 303 24.30 0.49 -9.97
CA LYS A 303 23.69 -0.78 -10.37
C LYS A 303 22.64 -1.21 -9.36
N TYR A 304 21.38 -0.92 -9.65
CA TYR A 304 20.26 -1.14 -8.75
C TYR A 304 19.10 -1.81 -9.49
N LYS A 305 18.54 -2.87 -8.92
CA LYS A 305 17.34 -3.52 -9.44
C LYS A 305 16.41 -3.93 -8.31
N GLY A 306 15.10 -3.83 -8.53
CA GLY A 306 14.12 -4.25 -7.55
C GLY A 306 12.76 -3.59 -7.76
N ILE A 307 11.97 -3.56 -6.69
CA ILE A 307 10.69 -2.84 -6.67
C ILE A 307 10.71 -1.72 -5.63
N ALA A 308 9.97 -0.66 -5.91
CA ALA A 308 9.89 0.50 -5.04
C ALA A 308 8.46 1.04 -4.96
N LYS A 309 8.12 1.63 -3.82
CA LYS A 309 6.87 2.36 -3.63
C LYS A 309 7.06 3.83 -3.97
N ILE A 310 6.20 4.37 -4.82
CA ILE A 310 6.14 5.82 -5.07
C ILE A 310 5.56 6.50 -3.83
N CYS A 311 6.34 7.39 -3.22
CA CYS A 311 5.89 8.16 -2.05
C CYS A 311 5.45 9.57 -2.45
N ASN A 312 6.11 10.16 -3.43
CA ASN A 312 5.75 11.45 -4.00
C ASN A 312 6.26 11.54 -5.45
N PHE A 313 5.69 12.47 -6.20
CA PHE A 313 6.24 12.88 -7.48
C PHE A 313 6.00 14.37 -7.73
N THR A 314 6.81 14.96 -8.59
CA THR A 314 6.54 16.27 -9.19
C THR A 314 6.58 16.13 -10.70
N PHE A 315 5.64 16.79 -11.37
CA PHE A 315 5.50 16.75 -12.82
C PHE A 315 5.79 18.14 -13.37
N LYS A 316 6.68 18.22 -14.36
CA LYS A 316 7.04 19.45 -15.06
C LYS A 316 6.88 19.24 -16.54
N MET A 317 6.25 20.19 -17.21
CA MET A 317 6.23 20.29 -18.67
C MET A 317 6.88 21.60 -19.06
N SER A 318 7.85 21.53 -19.97
CA SER A 318 8.45 22.70 -20.58
C SER A 318 8.61 22.48 -22.08
N GLN A 319 8.68 23.58 -22.85
CA GLN A 319 8.94 23.50 -24.28
C GLN A 319 10.37 23.01 -24.59
N GLU A 320 11.32 23.25 -23.68
CA GLU A 320 12.74 22.95 -23.87
C GLU A 320 13.11 21.53 -23.44
N GLU A 321 12.67 21.11 -22.25
CA GLU A 321 13.03 19.80 -21.66
C GLU A 321 11.93 18.73 -21.84
N GLY A 322 10.82 19.10 -22.48
CA GLY A 322 9.65 18.23 -22.62
C GLY A 322 8.98 17.93 -21.27
N THR A 323 8.47 16.70 -21.14
CA THR A 323 7.81 16.22 -19.91
C THR A 323 8.81 15.53 -19.01
N ILE A 324 8.95 16.01 -17.77
CA ILE A 324 9.81 15.41 -16.74
C ILE A 324 8.97 15.06 -15.51
N MET A 325 9.13 13.83 -15.02
CA MET A 325 8.61 13.39 -13.73
C MET A 325 9.76 13.16 -12.77
N LYS A 326 9.76 13.83 -11.62
CA LYS A 326 10.69 13.53 -10.53
C LYS A 326 9.97 12.70 -9.48
N PHE A 327 10.44 11.47 -9.27
CA PHE A 327 9.92 10.54 -8.28
C PHE A 327 10.73 10.55 -7.01
N GLY A 328 10.01 10.40 -5.90
CA GLY A 328 10.56 10.03 -4.61
C GLY A 328 10.10 8.62 -4.22
N LEU A 329 11.05 7.70 -4.11
CA LEU A 329 10.81 6.27 -4.00
C LEU A 329 11.37 5.72 -2.69
N ARG A 330 10.61 4.85 -2.03
CA ARG A 330 11.15 3.96 -0.97
C ARG A 330 11.36 2.58 -1.57
N LEU A 331 12.58 2.06 -1.45
CA LEU A 331 12.92 0.75 -1.99
C LEU A 331 12.31 -0.34 -1.10
N ILE A 332 11.83 -1.41 -1.73
CA ILE A 332 11.22 -2.55 -1.06
C ILE A 332 12.23 -3.70 -1.09
N ASP A 333 12.45 -4.32 0.06
CA ASP A 333 13.35 -5.46 0.22
C ASP A 333 12.70 -6.79 -0.25
N ASP A 334 13.48 -7.89 -0.18
CA ASP A 334 13.01 -9.23 -0.57
C ASP A 334 11.89 -9.77 0.34
N HIS A 335 11.65 -9.12 1.49
CA HIS A 335 10.58 -9.40 2.44
C HIS A 335 9.31 -8.56 2.19
N LEU A 336 9.27 -7.82 1.09
CA LEU A 336 8.21 -6.88 0.71
C LEU A 336 8.02 -5.74 1.72
N ASN A 337 9.07 -5.36 2.44
CA ASN A 337 9.06 -4.27 3.39
C ASN A 337 9.86 -3.06 2.87
N TYR A 338 9.28 -1.86 2.95
CA TYR A 338 9.97 -0.59 2.65
C TYR A 338 10.43 0.17 3.90
N PHE A 339 10.37 -0.49 5.07
CA PHE A 339 10.82 -0.02 6.37
C PHE A 339 11.91 -0.95 6.96
N GLU A 340 12.76 -1.54 6.11
CA GLU A 340 13.72 -2.59 6.48
C GLU A 340 14.71 -2.24 7.62
N ASN A 341 14.90 -0.95 7.93
CA ASN A 341 15.85 -0.50 8.96
C ASN A 341 15.18 -0.16 10.32
N LEU A 342 13.84 -0.24 10.43
CA LEU A 342 13.11 -0.16 11.69
C LEU A 342 13.24 -1.46 12.48
#